data_AF-A0A936WFR5-F1
#
_entry.id   AF-A0A936WFR5-F1
#
_cell.length_a   1.000
_cell.length_b   1.000
_cell.length_c   1.000
_cell.angle_alpha   90.00
_cell.angle_beta   90.00
_cell.angle_gamma   90.00
#
_symmetry.space_group_name_H-M   'P 1'
#
loop_
_entity.id
_entity.type
_entity.pdbx_description
1 polymer ?
#
loop_
_entity_poly.entity_id
_entity_poly.type
_entity_poly.pdbx_seq_one_letter_code
_entity_poly.pdbx_strand_id
1 'polypeptide(L)'
;MAQAYNGLIYEVTGETPRERLEDFLDGDKELVEAAYSGFRHILNRNGLPTVSEIIELELKRKMHFVRAPCLVGIDELFQSNPTDAMQLNDTVLSRLLAFRFTYDIGENPEWVNALIQTRPALVAEVLFAYALPMLRAGKEHVSGLYPLAYNDAYSEVSRIVLPPLLKGFPLRARKQQLVNALVPLLKGALHHLDKKALASIVKRKLELGSMDAAQRVYWLACGLMIDPAAYVGKLLQYIGKSKPRRNQLAGFLRDRWERGFSYSALPETVLALIIELLTPDCSPERLEGGGWVSPAMQTADLVRAFINKLGGGPGEAASQELERLLALPSLAQWHNVLRGALHDQRIARRKATFRRLGVEEVSRTLANLQPASVADLAALTFDHLRDIARKIRDGNTNDYENYWSYGVGNKKLERPKPENDCRNVLLSSLQMRLSPLGIDAQPEGNYADNKRADIRVSFGGASGFNVPIEIKKDTHDDLWSAIHKQLIPKYVRDPGAEGHGIYLVFWFGGKGMKPPSDGKKLRSAAELEERLRQMLTTEESHRIQICVIDCALPT
;
A
#
# COMPACT_ATOMS: atom_id res chain seq x y z
N MET A 1 52.44 16.31 -14.39
CA MET A 1 52.54 15.16 -13.44
C MET A 1 51.18 14.69 -12.95
N ALA A 2 50.53 15.27 -11.92
CA ALA A 2 49.26 14.72 -11.40
C ALA A 2 48.11 14.63 -12.43
N GLN A 3 48.05 15.57 -13.38
CA GLN A 3 47.10 15.51 -14.50
C GLN A 3 47.45 14.40 -15.51
N ALA A 4 48.74 14.20 -15.80
CA ALA A 4 49.21 13.09 -16.65
C ALA A 4 48.88 11.73 -16.00
N TYR A 5 49.17 11.59 -14.70
CA TYR A 5 48.80 10.43 -13.90
C TYR A 5 47.31 10.07 -14.05
N ASN A 6 46.43 11.06 -13.99
CA ASN A 6 44.97 10.87 -14.13
C ASN A 6 44.47 10.77 -15.58
N GLY A 7 45.36 10.75 -16.59
CA GLY A 7 44.95 10.66 -18.00
C GLY A 7 44.22 11.90 -18.52
N LEU A 8 44.48 13.07 -17.93
CA LEU A 8 43.83 14.34 -18.29
C LEU A 8 44.64 15.14 -19.33
N ILE A 9 45.78 14.63 -19.77
CA ILE A 9 46.61 15.24 -20.82
C ILE A 9 46.47 14.38 -22.07
N TYR A 10 45.86 14.95 -23.12
CA TYR A 10 45.53 14.22 -24.36
C TYR A 10 46.75 13.66 -25.10
N GLU A 11 47.87 14.38 -25.02
CA GLU A 11 49.13 14.01 -25.68
C GLU A 11 49.88 12.89 -24.96
N VAL A 12 49.46 12.54 -23.74
CA VAL A 12 50.10 11.50 -22.92
C VAL A 12 49.33 10.19 -23.08
N THR A 13 50.05 9.13 -23.41
CA THR A 13 49.51 7.79 -23.65
C THR A 13 49.93 6.80 -22.55
N GLY A 14 49.14 5.75 -22.34
CA GLY A 14 49.41 4.73 -21.31
C GLY A 14 48.13 4.20 -20.65
N GLU A 15 48.03 2.89 -20.51
CA GLU A 15 46.89 2.22 -19.86
C GLU A 15 46.94 2.45 -18.35
N THR A 16 48.13 2.39 -17.76
CA THR A 16 48.33 2.59 -16.32
C THR A 16 48.75 4.02 -15.96
N PRO A 17 48.48 4.49 -14.72
CA PRO A 17 48.98 5.80 -14.27
C PRO A 17 50.50 5.94 -14.35
N ARG A 18 51.23 4.84 -14.18
CA ARG A 18 52.69 4.79 -14.27
C ARG A 18 53.16 4.96 -15.71
N GLU A 19 52.60 4.22 -16.65
CA GLU A 19 52.91 4.36 -18.08
C GLU A 19 52.66 5.79 -18.57
N ARG A 20 51.56 6.41 -18.14
CA ARG A 20 51.28 7.82 -18.46
C ARG A 20 52.31 8.79 -17.88
N LEU A 21 52.86 8.52 -16.70
CA LEU A 21 53.93 9.34 -16.16
C LEU A 21 55.27 9.10 -16.85
N GLU A 22 55.57 7.86 -17.23
CA GLU A 22 56.75 7.51 -18.00
C GLU A 22 56.73 8.20 -19.38
N ASP A 23 55.60 8.16 -20.09
CA ASP A 23 55.42 8.87 -21.36
C ASP A 23 55.53 10.40 -21.20
N PHE A 24 54.87 10.97 -20.18
CA PHE A 24 54.94 12.42 -19.91
C PHE A 24 56.34 12.92 -19.51
N LEU A 25 57.22 12.03 -19.04
CA LEU A 25 58.58 12.34 -18.58
C LEU A 25 59.64 11.74 -19.50
N ASP A 26 59.32 11.49 -20.76
CA ASP A 26 60.24 10.99 -21.80
C ASP A 26 60.99 9.69 -21.39
N GLY A 27 60.34 8.83 -20.60
CA GLY A 27 60.88 7.57 -20.11
C GLY A 27 61.89 7.69 -18.95
N ASP A 28 62.06 8.88 -18.36
CA ASP A 28 62.97 9.11 -17.24
C ASP A 28 62.45 8.47 -15.95
N LYS A 29 62.99 7.29 -15.63
CA LYS A 29 62.61 6.52 -14.45
C LYS A 29 62.92 7.23 -13.13
N GLU A 30 63.97 8.04 -13.06
CA GLU A 30 64.31 8.77 -11.83
C GLU A 30 63.30 9.88 -11.57
N LEU A 31 62.90 10.62 -12.61
CA LEU A 31 61.86 11.64 -12.51
C LEU A 31 60.49 11.04 -12.20
N VAL A 32 60.17 9.87 -12.74
CA VAL A 32 58.92 9.14 -12.41
C VAL A 32 58.90 8.77 -10.92
N GLU A 33 59.96 8.14 -10.41
CA GLU A 33 60.05 7.79 -8.98
C GLU A 33 60.05 9.05 -8.09
N ALA A 34 60.72 10.13 -8.50
CA ALA A 34 60.68 11.41 -7.81
C ALA A 34 59.25 12.01 -7.79
N ALA A 35 58.47 11.84 -8.86
CA ALA A 35 57.08 12.28 -8.91
C ALA A 35 56.19 11.49 -7.93
N TYR A 36 56.32 10.15 -7.90
CA TYR A 36 55.61 9.29 -6.94
C TYR A 36 55.99 9.61 -5.49
N SER A 37 57.28 9.80 -5.22
CA SER A 37 57.78 10.26 -3.92
C SER A 37 57.18 11.62 -3.55
N GLY A 38 57.15 12.56 -4.50
CA GLY A 38 56.52 13.87 -4.34
C GLY A 38 55.04 13.80 -4.00
N PHE A 39 54.27 12.93 -4.65
CA PHE A 39 52.86 12.72 -4.33
C PHE A 39 52.64 12.17 -2.92
N ARG A 40 53.49 11.27 -2.43
CA ARG A 40 53.39 10.76 -1.06
C ARG A 40 53.77 11.83 -0.03
N HIS A 41 54.84 12.58 -0.29
CA HIS A 41 55.30 13.63 0.63
C HIS A 41 54.37 14.85 0.67
N ILE A 42 53.62 15.14 -0.39
CA ILE A 42 52.75 16.32 -0.42
C ILE A 42 51.67 16.29 0.67
N LEU A 43 51.25 15.10 1.10
CA LEU A 43 50.23 14.93 2.16
C LEU A 43 50.66 15.57 3.49
N ASN A 44 51.97 15.68 3.73
CA ASN A 44 52.57 16.24 4.95
C ASN A 44 53.22 17.62 4.71
N ARG A 45 52.99 18.25 3.55
CA ARG A 45 53.61 19.54 3.22
C ARG A 45 53.06 20.66 4.12
N ASN A 46 53.95 21.50 4.65
CA ASN A 46 53.57 22.73 5.35
C ASN A 46 52.94 23.75 4.39
N GLY A 47 51.94 24.49 4.88
CA GLY A 47 51.26 25.54 4.10
C GLY A 47 50.18 25.04 3.14
N LEU A 48 49.70 23.79 3.29
CA LEU A 48 48.49 23.35 2.61
C LEU A 48 47.25 24.09 3.14
N PRO A 49 46.26 24.40 2.29
CA PRO A 49 45.07 25.14 2.69
C PRO A 49 44.25 24.35 3.72
N THR A 50 43.63 25.06 4.63
CA THR A 50 42.64 24.54 5.58
C THR A 50 41.33 24.17 4.86
N VAL A 51 40.47 23.40 5.53
CA VAL A 51 39.14 23.05 5.00
C VAL A 51 38.33 24.32 4.67
N SER A 52 38.36 25.33 5.55
CA SER A 52 37.68 26.60 5.34
C SER A 52 38.19 27.34 4.11
N GLU A 53 39.51 27.44 3.92
CA GLU A 53 40.10 28.11 2.74
C GLU A 53 39.71 27.40 1.42
N ILE A 54 39.66 26.06 1.43
CA ILE A 54 39.21 25.27 0.26
C ILE A 54 37.75 25.62 -0.08
N ILE A 55 36.87 25.64 0.93
CA ILE A 55 35.45 25.94 0.75
C ILE A 55 35.24 27.38 0.28
N GLU A 56 35.96 28.35 0.87
CA GLU A 56 35.92 29.75 0.46
C GLU A 56 36.34 29.96 -0.99
N LEU A 57 37.35 29.22 -1.45
CA LEU A 57 37.80 29.29 -2.83
C LEU A 57 36.78 28.67 -3.81
N GLU A 58 36.14 27.56 -3.42
CA GLU A 58 35.06 26.95 -4.21
C GLU A 58 33.81 27.85 -4.31
N LEU A 59 33.49 28.60 -3.24
CA LEU A 59 32.42 29.62 -3.30
C LEU A 59 32.71 30.67 -4.38
N LYS A 60 33.99 31.01 -4.58
CA LYS A 60 34.47 31.90 -5.64
C LYS A 60 34.62 31.21 -7.00
N ARG A 61 34.21 29.93 -7.13
CA ARG A 61 34.36 29.08 -8.32
C ARG A 61 35.81 28.94 -8.79
N LYS A 62 36.73 28.90 -7.82
CA LYS A 62 38.17 28.71 -8.05
C LYS A 62 38.61 27.43 -7.36
N MET A 63 39.76 26.89 -7.75
CA MET A 63 40.34 25.68 -7.16
C MET A 63 41.78 25.91 -6.74
N HIS A 64 42.23 25.19 -5.72
CA HIS A 64 43.66 25.12 -5.40
C HIS A 64 44.34 24.12 -6.35
N PHE A 65 45.40 24.54 -7.02
CA PHE A 65 46.17 23.66 -7.91
C PHE A 65 46.82 22.48 -7.16
N VAL A 66 47.08 22.64 -5.86
CA VAL A 66 47.62 21.57 -5.00
C VAL A 66 46.63 20.42 -4.77
N ARG A 67 45.34 20.61 -5.08
CA ARG A 67 44.30 19.60 -4.94
C ARG A 67 44.65 18.30 -5.66
N ALA A 68 45.00 18.39 -6.95
CA ALA A 68 45.25 17.22 -7.79
C ALA A 68 46.40 16.34 -7.26
N PRO A 69 47.61 16.88 -6.96
CA PRO A 69 48.66 16.06 -6.41
C PRO A 69 48.35 15.51 -5.00
N CYS A 70 47.57 16.22 -4.17
CA CYS A 70 47.13 15.66 -2.88
C CYS A 70 46.18 14.46 -3.05
N LEU A 71 45.24 14.51 -3.99
CA LEU A 71 44.32 13.41 -4.26
C LEU A 71 45.07 12.18 -4.82
N VAL A 72 45.98 12.38 -5.78
CA VAL A 72 46.86 11.31 -6.27
C VAL A 72 47.71 10.73 -5.14
N GLY A 73 48.24 11.57 -4.25
CA GLY A 73 49.04 11.14 -3.12
C GLY A 73 48.31 10.20 -2.16
N ILE A 74 47.04 10.48 -1.84
CA ILE A 74 46.26 9.58 -0.98
C ILE A 74 45.80 8.32 -1.72
N ASP A 75 45.48 8.41 -3.02
CA ASP A 75 45.13 7.23 -3.81
C ASP A 75 46.32 6.24 -3.86
N GLU A 76 47.52 6.75 -4.11
CA GLU A 76 48.76 5.96 -4.09
C GLU A 76 49.10 5.39 -2.71
N LEU A 77 48.96 6.20 -1.66
CA LEU A 77 49.21 5.72 -0.29
C LEU A 77 48.19 4.63 0.10
N PHE A 78 46.93 4.79 -0.29
CA PHE A 78 45.91 3.81 0.01
C PHE A 78 46.13 2.49 -0.75
N GLN A 79 46.47 2.55 -2.04
CA GLN A 79 46.75 1.35 -2.83
C GLN A 79 47.97 0.57 -2.30
N SER A 80 49.00 1.26 -1.82
CA SER A 80 50.21 0.63 -1.30
C SER A 80 50.11 0.21 0.16
N ASN A 81 49.45 1.01 1.00
CA ASN A 81 49.23 0.71 2.42
C ASN A 81 47.93 1.35 2.94
N PRO A 82 46.79 0.64 2.83
CA PRO A 82 45.49 1.13 3.30
C PRO A 82 45.47 1.50 4.79
N THR A 83 46.25 0.78 5.62
CA THR A 83 46.28 0.99 7.06
C THR A 83 46.88 2.35 7.39
N ASP A 84 48.04 2.68 6.82
CA ASP A 84 48.72 3.96 7.05
C ASP A 84 47.87 5.12 6.50
N ALA A 85 47.27 4.95 5.32
CA ALA A 85 46.36 5.93 4.73
C ALA A 85 45.19 6.27 5.68
N MET A 86 44.61 5.26 6.33
CA MET A 86 43.52 5.44 7.28
C MET A 86 43.98 5.89 8.67
N GLN A 87 45.28 5.92 8.96
CA GLN A 87 45.86 6.43 10.20
C GLN A 87 46.39 7.87 10.10
N LEU A 88 46.30 8.49 8.93
CA LEU A 88 46.63 9.91 8.76
C LEU A 88 45.85 10.79 9.77
N ASN A 89 46.48 11.90 10.14
CA ASN A 89 45.89 12.88 11.04
C ASN A 89 44.54 13.39 10.49
N ASP A 90 43.56 13.60 11.37
CA ASP A 90 42.22 14.07 10.99
C ASP A 90 42.24 15.39 10.22
N THR A 91 43.21 16.27 10.49
CA THR A 91 43.41 17.52 9.73
C THR A 91 43.76 17.24 8.26
N VAL A 92 44.59 16.23 8.00
CA VAL A 92 44.99 15.83 6.65
C VAL A 92 43.81 15.15 5.94
N LEU A 93 43.18 14.18 6.59
CA LEU A 93 42.01 13.49 6.03
C LEU A 93 40.85 14.46 5.74
N SER A 94 40.60 15.42 6.64
CA SER A 94 39.56 16.44 6.44
C SER A 94 39.82 17.30 5.23
N ARG A 95 41.08 17.69 5.01
CA ARG A 95 41.51 18.44 3.83
C ARG A 95 41.31 17.63 2.54
N LEU A 96 41.68 16.35 2.56
CA LEU A 96 41.52 15.46 1.41
C LEU A 96 40.04 15.24 1.07
N LEU A 97 39.18 15.08 2.08
CA LEU A 97 37.73 15.02 1.92
C LEU A 97 37.18 16.33 1.34
N ALA A 98 37.61 17.49 1.82
CA ALA A 98 37.21 18.79 1.27
C ALA A 98 37.65 18.96 -0.20
N PHE A 99 38.87 18.52 -0.53
CA PHE A 99 39.33 18.46 -1.91
C PHE A 99 38.49 17.54 -2.78
N ARG A 100 38.11 16.37 -2.28
CA ARG A 100 37.22 15.44 -2.98
C ARG A 100 35.83 16.05 -3.20
N PHE A 101 35.20 16.64 -2.19
CA PHE A 101 33.87 17.24 -2.33
C PHE A 101 33.84 18.45 -3.25
N THR A 102 34.95 19.18 -3.39
CA THR A 102 35.09 20.27 -4.37
C THR A 102 35.56 19.80 -5.75
N TYR A 103 35.78 18.51 -5.93
CA TYR A 103 36.22 17.87 -7.18
C TYR A 103 35.56 16.49 -7.36
N ASP A 104 34.27 16.54 -7.62
CA ASP A 104 33.41 15.37 -7.75
C ASP A 104 33.41 14.86 -9.18
N ILE A 105 34.47 14.12 -9.51
CA ILE A 105 34.61 13.38 -10.77
C ILE A 105 34.59 11.89 -10.48
N GLY A 106 33.81 11.15 -11.26
CA GLY A 106 33.75 9.68 -11.17
C GLY A 106 33.16 9.16 -9.86
N GLU A 107 33.29 7.85 -9.65
CA GLU A 107 32.87 7.19 -8.42
C GLU A 107 33.73 7.60 -7.22
N ASN A 108 33.27 7.28 -6.02
CA ASN A 108 34.07 7.51 -4.82
C ASN A 108 35.34 6.68 -4.86
N PRO A 109 36.53 7.29 -4.67
CA PRO A 109 37.76 6.55 -4.44
C PRO A 109 37.63 5.58 -3.26
N GLU A 110 38.37 4.48 -3.30
CA GLU A 110 38.31 3.43 -2.27
C GLU A 110 38.62 3.95 -0.86
N TRP A 111 39.55 4.89 -0.72
CA TRP A 111 39.86 5.51 0.57
C TRP A 111 38.68 6.31 1.14
N VAL A 112 37.85 6.93 0.29
CA VAL A 112 36.63 7.62 0.74
C VAL A 112 35.63 6.60 1.26
N ASN A 113 35.44 5.50 0.55
CA ASN A 113 34.57 4.40 0.98
C ASN A 113 35.05 3.80 2.31
N ALA A 114 36.37 3.65 2.50
CA ALA A 114 36.96 3.20 3.75
C ALA A 114 36.70 4.20 4.91
N LEU A 115 36.84 5.52 4.66
CA LEU A 115 36.54 6.54 5.68
C LEU A 115 35.06 6.60 6.05
N ILE A 116 34.15 6.39 5.10
CA ILE A 116 32.71 6.35 5.37
C ILE A 116 32.39 5.23 6.37
N GLN A 117 33.05 4.09 6.26
CA GLN A 117 32.85 2.94 7.16
C GLN A 117 33.59 3.09 8.49
N THR A 118 34.83 3.57 8.46
CA THR A 118 35.71 3.56 9.64
C THR A 118 35.69 4.86 10.45
N ARG A 119 35.42 6.01 9.82
CA ARG A 119 35.41 7.34 10.43
C ARG A 119 34.19 8.18 9.98
N PRO A 120 32.94 7.70 10.13
CA PRO A 120 31.75 8.39 9.63
C PRO A 120 31.55 9.79 10.22
N ALA A 121 31.95 10.03 11.48
CA ALA A 121 31.85 11.33 12.13
C ALA A 121 32.73 12.39 11.44
N LEU A 122 33.96 12.04 11.07
CA LEU A 122 34.89 12.92 10.35
C LEU A 122 34.33 13.27 8.96
N VAL A 123 33.81 12.28 8.24
CA VAL A 123 33.19 12.49 6.93
C VAL A 123 31.97 13.40 7.04
N ALA A 124 31.12 13.19 8.05
CA ALA A 124 29.93 14.01 8.29
C ALA A 124 30.29 15.46 8.65
N GLU A 125 31.32 15.67 9.47
CA GLU A 125 31.79 17.00 9.86
C GLU A 125 32.23 17.81 8.63
N VAL A 126 33.11 17.23 7.81
CA VAL A 126 33.63 17.90 6.60
C VAL A 126 32.52 18.11 5.58
N LEU A 127 31.64 17.12 5.39
CA LEU A 127 30.50 17.24 4.48
C LEU A 127 29.55 18.35 4.94
N PHE A 128 29.28 18.49 6.24
CA PHE A 128 28.48 19.59 6.77
C PHE A 128 29.14 20.94 6.54
N ALA A 129 30.43 21.05 6.87
CA ALA A 129 31.22 22.27 6.71
C ALA A 129 31.24 22.75 5.25
N TYR A 130 31.34 21.82 4.30
CA TYR A 130 31.29 22.11 2.86
C TYR A 130 29.86 22.38 2.35
N ALA A 131 28.92 21.47 2.61
CA ALA A 131 27.62 21.49 1.94
C ALA A 131 26.74 22.65 2.40
N LEU A 132 26.74 23.00 3.68
CA LEU A 132 25.86 24.07 4.19
C LEU A 132 26.18 25.45 3.58
N PRO A 133 27.44 25.91 3.50
CA PRO A 133 27.79 27.13 2.77
C PRO A 133 27.41 27.09 1.29
N MET A 134 27.64 25.96 0.60
CA MET A 134 27.26 25.82 -0.81
C MET A 134 25.75 25.95 -1.02
N LEU A 135 24.95 25.35 -0.13
CA LEU A 135 23.51 25.47 -0.14
C LEU A 135 23.07 26.92 0.12
N ARG A 136 23.68 27.60 1.08
CA ARG A 136 23.39 29.02 1.37
C ARG A 136 23.77 29.96 0.22
N ALA A 137 24.82 29.62 -0.53
CA ALA A 137 25.21 30.32 -1.75
C ALA A 137 24.31 30.00 -2.97
N GLY A 138 23.33 29.12 -2.82
CA GLY A 138 22.38 28.77 -3.89
C GLY A 138 22.97 27.90 -5.00
N LYS A 139 24.04 27.14 -4.70
CA LYS A 139 24.60 26.17 -5.64
C LYS A 139 23.56 25.08 -5.93
N GLU A 140 23.36 24.80 -7.22
CA GLU A 140 22.34 23.85 -7.69
C GLU A 140 22.78 22.39 -7.58
N HIS A 141 24.09 22.16 -7.66
CA HIS A 141 24.72 20.87 -7.47
C HIS A 141 25.71 20.98 -6.31
N VAL A 142 25.53 20.12 -5.31
CA VAL A 142 26.38 20.01 -4.13
C VAL A 142 26.76 18.55 -4.01
N SER A 143 28.04 18.28 -4.17
CA SER A 143 28.59 16.93 -4.21
C SER A 143 28.46 16.23 -2.85
N GLY A 144 28.30 14.91 -2.87
CA GLY A 144 28.12 14.11 -1.66
C GLY A 144 26.72 14.14 -1.03
N LEU A 145 25.75 14.91 -1.55
CA LEU A 145 24.37 14.90 -1.03
C LEU A 145 23.53 13.71 -1.51
N TYR A 146 23.72 13.27 -2.76
CA TYR A 146 22.95 12.17 -3.34
C TYR A 146 23.17 10.83 -2.59
N PRO A 147 24.40 10.42 -2.26
CA PRO A 147 24.63 9.17 -1.54
C PRO A 147 23.92 9.08 -0.18
N LEU A 148 23.66 10.21 0.50
CA LEU A 148 22.98 10.23 1.80
C LEU A 148 21.56 9.63 1.78
N ALA A 149 20.94 9.54 0.60
CA ALA A 149 19.61 8.98 0.43
C ALA A 149 19.59 7.62 -0.28
N TYR A 150 20.63 7.30 -1.06
CA TYR A 150 20.59 6.21 -2.01
C TYR A 150 21.76 5.22 -1.88
N ASN A 151 22.68 5.44 -0.93
CA ASN A 151 23.79 4.53 -0.65
C ASN A 151 23.82 4.14 0.83
N ASP A 152 23.48 2.89 1.14
CA ASP A 152 23.39 2.38 2.52
C ASP A 152 24.72 2.44 3.29
N ALA A 153 25.85 2.45 2.57
CA ALA A 153 27.17 2.68 3.17
C ALA A 153 27.23 4.02 3.94
N TYR A 154 26.45 5.01 3.52
CA TYR A 154 26.39 6.33 4.18
C TYR A 154 25.47 6.37 5.40
N SER A 155 24.84 5.25 5.83
CA SER A 155 23.81 5.30 6.86
C SER A 155 24.23 6.04 8.15
N GLU A 156 25.45 5.83 8.65
CA GLU A 156 25.95 6.50 9.85
C GLU A 156 26.30 7.98 9.58
N VAL A 157 26.94 8.27 8.44
CA VAL A 157 27.19 9.65 8.00
C VAL A 157 25.88 10.43 7.89
N SER A 158 24.85 9.81 7.31
CA SER A 158 23.50 10.36 7.14
C SER A 158 22.85 10.71 8.49
N ARG A 159 22.94 9.81 9.49
CA ARG A 159 22.39 10.08 10.84
C ARG A 159 23.01 11.31 11.49
N ILE A 160 24.29 11.55 11.26
CA ILE A 160 25.03 12.68 11.83
C ILE A 160 24.75 13.98 11.04
N VAL A 161 24.85 13.94 9.71
CA VAL A 161 24.89 15.15 8.87
C VAL A 161 23.51 15.70 8.49
N LEU A 162 22.48 14.85 8.36
CA LEU A 162 21.17 15.27 7.89
C LEU A 162 20.44 16.23 8.84
N PRO A 163 20.41 16.02 10.18
CA PRO A 163 19.74 16.94 11.08
C PRO A 163 20.25 18.40 11.01
N PRO A 164 21.56 18.69 11.08
CA PRO A 164 22.04 20.06 10.98
C PRO A 164 21.90 20.63 9.56
N LEU A 165 22.07 19.83 8.49
CA LEU A 165 21.82 20.30 7.12
C LEU A 165 20.37 20.69 6.89
N LEU A 166 19.41 19.87 7.32
CA LEU A 166 17.98 20.17 7.19
C LEU A 166 17.59 21.40 8.00
N LYS A 167 18.08 21.54 9.24
CA LYS A 167 17.88 22.75 10.06
C LYS A 167 18.47 24.00 9.38
N GLY A 168 19.67 23.87 8.79
CA GLY A 168 20.38 24.96 8.12
C GLY A 168 19.91 25.28 6.69
N PHE A 169 19.10 24.41 6.07
CA PHE A 169 18.68 24.56 4.67
C PHE A 169 17.94 25.90 4.44
N PRO A 170 18.29 26.68 3.40
CA PRO A 170 17.66 27.98 3.11
C PRO A 170 16.13 27.90 2.99
N LEU A 171 15.42 28.96 3.40
CA LEU A 171 13.94 29.02 3.25
C LEU A 171 13.51 29.33 1.81
N ARG A 172 14.42 29.90 1.03
CA ARG A 172 14.23 30.19 -0.39
C ARG A 172 15.38 29.55 -1.14
N ALA A 173 15.04 28.67 -2.07
CA ALA A 173 15.99 27.93 -2.89
C ALA A 173 15.45 27.85 -4.33
N ARG A 174 16.36 27.75 -5.29
CA ARG A 174 16.00 27.60 -6.71
C ARG A 174 15.40 26.22 -6.97
N LYS A 175 14.61 26.08 -8.04
CA LYS A 175 13.96 24.82 -8.42
C LYS A 175 14.96 23.65 -8.49
N GLN A 176 16.11 23.85 -9.15
CA GLN A 176 17.16 22.85 -9.31
C GLN A 176 17.77 22.46 -7.96
N GLN A 177 18.00 23.44 -7.09
CA GLN A 177 18.51 23.18 -5.73
C GLN A 177 17.53 22.36 -4.91
N LEU A 178 16.21 22.57 -5.05
CA LEU A 178 15.24 21.74 -4.35
C LEU A 178 15.29 20.28 -4.83
N VAL A 179 15.36 20.05 -6.14
CA VAL A 179 15.39 18.70 -6.74
C VAL A 179 16.70 17.97 -6.47
N ASN A 180 17.84 18.68 -6.53
CA ASN A 180 19.17 18.09 -6.45
C ASN A 180 19.74 18.05 -5.03
N ALA A 181 19.23 18.88 -4.11
CA ALA A 181 19.70 18.90 -2.72
C ALA A 181 18.59 18.60 -1.72
N LEU A 182 17.49 19.37 -1.70
CA LEU A 182 16.47 19.18 -0.66
C LEU A 182 15.79 17.81 -0.73
N VAL A 183 15.44 17.34 -1.93
CA VAL A 183 14.78 16.03 -2.11
C VAL A 183 15.67 14.89 -1.59
N PRO A 184 16.95 14.75 -1.98
CA PRO A 184 17.85 13.77 -1.36
C PRO A 184 17.94 13.91 0.17
N LEU A 185 18.10 15.14 0.70
CA LEU A 185 18.21 15.34 2.14
C LEU A 185 16.95 14.87 2.89
N LEU A 186 15.75 15.17 2.39
CA LEU A 186 14.49 14.73 2.99
C LEU A 186 14.29 13.22 2.88
N LYS A 187 14.63 12.61 1.73
CA LYS A 187 14.52 11.16 1.53
C LYS A 187 15.50 10.39 2.41
N GLY A 188 16.77 10.80 2.45
CA GLY A 188 17.76 10.23 3.36
C GLY A 188 17.33 10.38 4.82
N ALA A 189 16.70 11.50 5.18
CA ALA A 189 16.23 11.71 6.53
C ALA A 189 15.07 10.78 6.91
N LEU A 190 14.13 10.56 5.99
CA LEU A 190 13.05 9.60 6.20
C LEU A 190 13.56 8.14 6.28
N HIS A 191 14.69 7.84 5.64
CA HIS A 191 15.28 6.51 5.66
C HIS A 191 16.12 6.25 6.92
N HIS A 192 16.90 7.24 7.37
CA HIS A 192 17.93 7.03 8.40
C HIS A 192 17.63 7.62 9.77
N LEU A 193 16.74 8.63 9.88
CA LEU A 193 16.49 9.31 11.14
C LEU A 193 15.30 8.72 11.91
N ASP A 194 15.35 8.87 13.24
CA ASP A 194 14.19 8.64 14.10
C ASP A 194 13.01 9.54 13.70
N LYS A 195 11.80 8.96 13.69
CA LYS A 195 10.57 9.65 13.26
C LYS A 195 10.25 10.87 14.13
N LYS A 196 10.48 10.82 15.44
CA LYS A 196 10.19 11.97 16.34
C LYS A 196 11.19 13.10 16.12
N ALA A 197 12.47 12.76 15.96
CA ALA A 197 13.51 13.74 15.65
C ALA A 197 13.22 14.47 14.32
N LEU A 198 12.88 13.71 13.27
CA LEU A 198 12.52 14.31 11.99
C LEU A 198 11.22 15.11 12.05
N ALA A 199 10.20 14.63 12.76
CA ALA A 199 8.93 15.35 12.95
C ALA A 199 9.15 16.74 13.57
N SER A 200 10.06 16.86 14.55
CA SER A 200 10.42 18.14 15.16
C SER A 200 11.05 19.11 14.15
N ILE A 201 11.94 18.63 13.29
CA ILE A 201 12.56 19.44 12.23
C ILE A 201 11.51 19.92 11.23
N VAL A 202 10.66 19.00 10.74
CA VAL A 202 9.60 19.32 9.77
C VAL A 202 8.64 20.35 10.34
N LYS A 203 8.18 20.17 11.59
CA LYS A 203 7.28 21.11 12.27
C LYS A 203 7.90 22.51 12.34
N ARG A 204 9.12 22.61 12.88
CA ARG A 204 9.83 23.90 13.02
C ARG A 204 10.06 24.60 11.68
N LYS A 205 10.33 23.84 10.60
CA LYS A 205 10.50 24.41 9.26
C LYS A 205 9.19 24.95 8.69
N LEU A 206 8.07 24.24 8.89
CA LEU A 206 6.76 24.66 8.36
C LEU A 206 6.15 25.86 9.09
N GLU A 207 6.59 26.14 10.32
CA GLU A 207 6.24 27.35 11.09
C GLU A 207 6.86 28.64 10.51
N LEU A 208 7.89 28.52 9.68
CA LEU A 208 8.57 29.68 9.07
C LEU A 208 7.79 30.19 7.86
N GLY A 209 7.37 31.46 7.89
CA GLY A 209 6.44 32.03 6.91
C GLY A 209 7.03 32.40 5.54
N SER A 210 8.36 32.52 5.40
CA SER A 210 9.00 33.02 4.17
C SER A 210 9.41 31.93 3.16
N MET A 211 8.93 30.70 3.37
CA MET A 211 9.31 29.52 2.59
C MET A 211 8.74 29.54 1.17
N ASP A 212 9.56 29.14 0.19
CA ASP A 212 9.10 28.94 -1.20
C ASP A 212 7.95 27.91 -1.29
N ALA A 213 7.06 28.09 -2.27
CA ALA A 213 5.87 27.26 -2.42
C ALA A 213 6.18 25.80 -2.78
N ALA A 214 7.15 25.55 -3.66
CA ALA A 214 7.55 24.18 -4.00
C ALA A 214 8.27 23.53 -2.83
N GLN A 215 9.13 24.29 -2.14
CA GLN A 215 9.79 23.84 -0.92
C GLN A 215 8.77 23.43 0.16
N ARG A 216 7.70 24.22 0.36
CA ARG A 216 6.64 23.91 1.33
C ARG A 216 5.90 22.62 0.99
N VAL A 217 5.66 22.33 -0.30
CA VAL A 217 5.10 21.03 -0.72
C VAL A 217 5.99 19.87 -0.28
N TYR A 218 7.31 19.98 -0.46
CA TYR A 218 8.25 18.92 -0.07
C TYR A 218 8.30 18.68 1.44
N TRP A 219 8.26 19.75 2.25
CA TRP A 219 8.18 19.62 3.70
C TRP A 219 6.85 19.01 4.17
N LEU A 220 5.72 19.38 3.56
CA LEU A 220 4.42 18.78 3.86
C LEU A 220 4.37 17.31 3.43
N ALA A 221 4.94 16.96 2.27
CA ALA A 221 5.03 15.58 1.81
C ALA A 221 5.93 14.74 2.72
N CYS A 222 7.06 15.27 3.18
CA CYS A 222 7.88 14.62 4.21
C CYS A 222 7.08 14.41 5.51
N GLY A 223 6.34 15.43 5.97
CA GLY A 223 5.44 15.33 7.12
C GLY A 223 4.37 14.24 6.97
N LEU A 224 3.76 14.13 5.79
CA LEU A 224 2.79 13.07 5.47
C LEU A 224 3.39 11.67 5.64
N MET A 225 4.64 11.48 5.25
CA MET A 225 5.31 10.18 5.37
C MET A 225 5.68 9.81 6.81
N ILE A 226 5.75 10.79 7.71
CA ILE A 226 6.06 10.58 9.12
C ILE A 226 4.78 10.33 9.92
N ASP A 227 3.77 11.19 9.72
CA ASP A 227 2.48 11.16 10.40
C ASP A 227 1.37 11.52 9.40
N PRO A 228 0.82 10.51 8.70
CA PRO A 228 -0.19 10.74 7.67
C PRO A 228 -1.43 11.47 8.20
N ALA A 229 -1.88 11.13 9.42
CA ALA A 229 -3.06 11.70 10.03
C ALA A 229 -2.91 13.20 10.30
N ALA A 230 -1.75 13.64 10.79
CA ALA A 230 -1.51 15.05 11.11
C ALA A 230 -1.25 15.96 9.90
N TYR A 231 -0.84 15.39 8.76
CA TYR A 231 -0.37 16.16 7.60
C TYR A 231 -1.23 16.03 6.34
N VAL A 232 -2.04 14.98 6.19
CA VAL A 232 -2.87 14.81 4.98
C VAL A 232 -3.78 16.03 4.72
N GLY A 233 -4.51 16.50 5.74
CA GLY A 233 -5.39 17.66 5.61
C GLY A 233 -4.63 18.94 5.25
N LYS A 234 -3.47 19.17 5.90
CA LYS A 234 -2.61 20.34 5.64
C LYS A 234 -2.05 20.33 4.22
N LEU A 235 -1.62 19.15 3.74
CA LEU A 235 -1.09 18.96 2.40
C LEU A 235 -2.17 19.21 1.35
N LEU A 236 -3.35 18.59 1.51
CA LEU A 236 -4.48 18.76 0.59
C LEU A 236 -4.94 20.22 0.51
N GLN A 237 -5.10 20.87 1.68
CA GLN A 237 -5.46 22.28 1.75
C GLN A 237 -4.42 23.18 1.06
N TYR A 238 -3.14 22.90 1.27
CA TYR A 238 -2.07 23.71 0.68
C TYR A 238 -1.95 23.51 -0.83
N ILE A 239 -2.14 22.29 -1.34
CA ILE A 239 -2.08 22.02 -2.78
C ILE A 239 -3.30 22.60 -3.49
N GLY A 240 -4.50 22.35 -2.96
CA GLY A 240 -5.77 22.77 -3.56
C GLY A 240 -5.86 22.38 -5.04
N LYS A 241 -6.22 23.35 -5.91
CA LYS A 241 -6.34 23.15 -7.36
C LYS A 241 -5.05 23.47 -8.15
N SER A 242 -3.93 23.67 -7.46
CA SER A 242 -2.68 24.14 -8.10
C SER A 242 -1.92 23.01 -8.80
N LYS A 243 -1.99 22.98 -10.15
CA LYS A 243 -1.22 22.06 -10.99
C LYS A 243 0.30 22.09 -10.70
N PRO A 244 0.96 23.27 -10.57
CA PRO A 244 2.37 23.30 -10.20
C PRO A 244 2.65 22.58 -8.87
N ARG A 245 1.81 22.76 -7.85
CA ARG A 245 1.99 22.10 -6.54
C ARG A 245 1.76 20.58 -6.62
N ARG A 246 0.78 20.14 -7.41
CA ARG A 246 0.57 18.69 -7.69
C ARG A 246 1.77 18.06 -8.37
N ASN A 247 2.34 18.74 -9.36
CA ASN A 247 3.57 18.27 -10.03
C ASN A 247 4.76 18.16 -9.07
N GLN A 248 4.91 19.10 -8.13
CA GLN A 248 5.96 18.98 -7.10
C GLN A 248 5.70 17.80 -6.17
N LEU A 249 4.46 17.60 -5.71
CA LEU A 249 4.11 16.45 -4.88
C LEU A 249 4.44 15.14 -5.61
N ALA A 250 4.00 14.99 -6.87
CA ALA A 250 4.30 13.82 -7.69
C ALA A 250 5.81 13.62 -7.87
N GLY A 251 6.56 14.71 -8.10
CA GLY A 251 8.02 14.68 -8.22
C GLY A 251 8.74 14.21 -6.95
N PHE A 252 8.21 14.54 -5.78
CA PHE A 252 8.74 14.10 -4.49
C PHE A 252 8.41 12.63 -4.18
N LEU A 253 7.14 12.25 -4.37
CA LEU A 253 6.64 10.90 -4.11
C LEU A 253 7.18 9.87 -5.11
N ARG A 254 7.58 10.33 -6.29
CA ARG A 254 8.30 9.49 -7.23
C ARG A 254 9.67 9.15 -6.67
N ASP A 255 9.92 7.86 -6.52
CA ASP A 255 11.28 7.40 -6.28
C ASP A 255 12.05 7.21 -7.57
N ARG A 256 13.31 7.66 -7.56
CA ARG A 256 14.26 7.28 -8.61
C ARG A 256 14.95 6.05 -8.05
N TRP A 257 14.58 4.88 -8.54
CA TRP A 257 15.18 3.57 -8.24
C TRP A 257 14.62 2.77 -7.04
N GLU A 258 14.81 1.46 -7.14
CA GLU A 258 14.21 0.33 -6.40
C GLU A 258 14.54 0.23 -4.90
N ARG A 259 15.10 1.28 -4.27
CA ARG A 259 15.55 1.26 -2.86
C ARG A 259 14.52 1.80 -1.86
N GLY A 260 13.25 1.52 -2.13
CA GLY A 260 12.28 1.34 -1.03
C GLY A 260 11.93 2.58 -0.23
N PHE A 261 11.68 3.74 -0.87
CA PHE A 261 10.79 4.72 -0.25
C PHE A 261 9.35 4.20 -0.29
N SER A 262 9.02 3.33 0.66
CA SER A 262 7.78 2.59 0.58
C SER A 262 6.62 3.40 1.10
N TYR A 263 5.87 3.98 0.16
CA TYR A 263 4.48 4.34 0.38
C TYR A 263 3.62 3.13 0.79
N SER A 264 4.20 1.91 0.95
CA SER A 264 3.57 0.77 1.63
C SER A 264 3.05 1.11 3.03
N ALA A 265 3.69 2.04 3.74
CA ALA A 265 3.28 2.42 5.09
C ALA A 265 2.11 3.44 5.12
N LEU A 266 1.74 4.03 3.99
CA LEU A 266 0.60 4.96 3.95
C LEU A 266 -0.73 4.20 4.07
N PRO A 267 -1.66 4.69 4.91
CA PRO A 267 -3.03 4.17 4.98
C PRO A 267 -3.72 4.20 3.62
N GLU A 268 -4.62 3.25 3.40
CA GLU A 268 -5.40 3.10 2.17
C GLU A 268 -6.18 4.38 1.83
N THR A 269 -6.79 5.00 2.84
CA THR A 269 -7.53 6.27 2.71
C THR A 269 -6.63 7.41 2.23
N VAL A 270 -5.40 7.49 2.73
CA VAL A 270 -4.43 8.52 2.33
C VAL A 270 -3.97 8.29 0.89
N LEU A 271 -3.72 7.04 0.50
CA LEU A 271 -3.38 6.70 -0.88
C LEU A 271 -4.50 7.09 -1.85
N ALA A 272 -5.75 6.77 -1.51
CA ALA A 272 -6.91 7.12 -2.32
C ALA A 272 -7.05 8.64 -2.50
N LEU A 273 -6.81 9.42 -1.45
CA LEU A 273 -6.80 10.89 -1.53
C LEU A 273 -5.68 11.42 -2.42
N ILE A 274 -4.48 10.82 -2.38
CA ILE A 274 -3.37 11.21 -3.27
C ILE A 274 -3.68 10.83 -4.73
N ILE A 275 -4.28 9.66 -4.97
CA ILE A 275 -4.75 9.25 -6.31
C ILE A 275 -5.72 10.32 -6.85
N GLU A 276 -6.77 10.64 -6.09
CA GLU A 276 -7.75 11.65 -6.47
C GLU A 276 -7.11 13.02 -6.74
N LEU A 277 -6.09 13.39 -5.94
CA LEU A 277 -5.37 14.64 -6.12
C LEU A 277 -4.55 14.68 -7.42
N LEU A 278 -3.87 13.58 -7.79
CA LEU A 278 -2.90 13.55 -8.90
C LEU A 278 -3.51 13.21 -10.27
N THR A 279 -4.62 12.48 -10.31
CA THR A 279 -5.26 12.04 -11.56
C THR A 279 -5.69 13.15 -12.54
N PRO A 280 -6.04 14.40 -12.13
CA PRO A 280 -6.44 15.44 -13.08
C PRO A 280 -5.36 15.85 -14.08
N ASP A 281 -4.08 15.57 -13.80
CA ASP A 281 -2.96 16.02 -14.62
C ASP A 281 -2.32 14.87 -15.44
N CYS A 282 -2.88 13.65 -15.41
CA CYS A 282 -2.33 12.49 -16.10
C CYS A 282 -3.41 11.52 -16.60
N SER A 283 -3.10 10.77 -17.66
CA SER A 283 -3.96 9.72 -18.24
C SER A 283 -3.32 8.34 -18.06
N PRO A 284 -4.11 7.26 -17.86
CA PRO A 284 -3.57 5.91 -17.81
C PRO A 284 -3.10 5.39 -19.17
N GLU A 285 -3.54 5.98 -20.27
CA GLU A 285 -3.13 5.60 -21.63
C GLU A 285 -1.71 6.08 -21.91
N ARG A 286 -0.86 5.17 -22.42
CA ARG A 286 0.41 5.55 -23.03
C ARG A 286 0.21 5.62 -24.53
N LEU A 287 0.43 6.78 -25.12
CA LEU A 287 0.50 6.90 -26.57
C LEU A 287 1.72 6.08 -27.04
N GLU A 288 1.45 5.04 -27.84
CA GLU A 288 2.50 4.23 -28.46
C GLU A 288 3.25 5.05 -29.52
N GLY A 289 4.57 4.88 -29.60
CA GLY A 289 5.38 5.42 -30.71
C GLY A 289 6.36 6.54 -30.38
N GLY A 290 6.58 6.92 -29.11
CA GLY A 290 7.58 7.91 -28.72
C GLY A 290 8.49 7.45 -27.60
N GLY A 291 9.82 7.49 -27.81
CA GLY A 291 10.81 7.20 -26.76
C GLY A 291 10.92 8.26 -25.66
N TRP A 292 10.09 9.31 -25.69
CA TRP A 292 10.12 10.41 -24.72
C TRP A 292 9.11 10.18 -23.59
N VAL A 293 9.59 10.19 -22.34
CA VAL A 293 8.75 10.05 -21.15
C VAL A 293 8.46 11.44 -20.55
N SER A 294 7.19 11.86 -20.61
CA SER A 294 6.75 13.14 -20.06
C SER A 294 6.59 13.12 -18.53
N PRO A 295 6.62 14.28 -17.84
CA PRO A 295 6.26 14.35 -16.42
C PRO A 295 4.85 13.82 -16.11
N ALA A 296 3.89 14.01 -17.02
CA ALA A 296 2.52 13.49 -16.85
C ALA A 296 2.49 11.96 -16.94
N MET A 297 3.29 11.35 -17.82
CA MET A 297 3.43 9.89 -17.90
C MET A 297 4.05 9.32 -16.62
N GLN A 298 5.05 10.01 -16.06
CA GLN A 298 5.66 9.60 -14.78
C GLN A 298 4.66 9.70 -13.62
N THR A 299 3.81 10.74 -13.61
CA THR A 299 2.71 10.84 -12.62
C THR A 299 1.68 9.74 -12.83
N ALA A 300 1.34 9.39 -14.07
CA ALA A 300 0.43 8.27 -14.36
C ALA A 300 0.98 6.94 -13.84
N ASP A 301 2.28 6.66 -14.01
CA ASP A 301 2.89 5.45 -13.49
C ASP A 301 2.86 5.39 -11.96
N LEU A 302 3.09 6.53 -11.29
CA LEU A 302 2.96 6.64 -9.83
C LEU A 302 1.52 6.37 -9.37
N VAL A 303 0.52 6.96 -10.04
CA VAL A 303 -0.90 6.72 -9.74
C VAL A 303 -1.25 5.25 -9.96
N ARG A 304 -0.76 4.62 -11.02
CA ARG A 304 -0.95 3.18 -11.29
C ARG A 304 -0.34 2.33 -10.17
N ALA A 305 0.85 2.69 -9.69
CA ALA A 305 1.47 2.00 -8.56
C ALA A 305 0.64 2.09 -7.27
N PHE A 306 0.03 3.25 -6.99
CA PHE A 306 -0.87 3.41 -5.84
C PHE A 306 -2.16 2.60 -5.98
N ILE A 307 -2.77 2.60 -7.18
CA ILE A 307 -3.96 1.79 -7.47
C ILE A 307 -3.65 0.30 -7.33
N ASN A 308 -2.53 -0.16 -7.89
CA ASN A 308 -2.09 -1.55 -7.76
C ASN A 308 -1.80 -1.93 -6.31
N LYS A 309 -1.27 -1.00 -5.50
CA LYS A 309 -1.08 -1.24 -4.06
C LYS A 309 -2.42 -1.46 -3.35
N LEU A 310 -3.43 -0.63 -3.62
CA LEU A 310 -4.78 -0.84 -3.10
C LEU A 310 -5.34 -2.19 -3.59
N GLY A 311 -5.10 -2.52 -4.85
CA GLY A 311 -5.48 -3.80 -5.45
C GLY A 311 -4.81 -5.03 -4.80
N GLY A 312 -3.58 -4.90 -4.31
CA GLY A 312 -2.90 -5.99 -3.60
C GLY A 312 -3.29 -6.13 -2.12
N GLY A 313 -3.97 -5.13 -1.54
CA GLY A 313 -4.28 -5.08 -0.11
C GLY A 313 -5.48 -5.94 0.28
N PRO A 314 -5.36 -6.92 1.19
CA PRO A 314 -6.48 -7.77 1.59
C PRO A 314 -7.49 -7.07 2.53
N GLY A 315 -7.15 -5.90 3.07
CA GLY A 315 -7.98 -5.16 4.02
C GLY A 315 -9.27 -4.62 3.42
N GLU A 316 -10.31 -4.50 4.24
CA GLU A 316 -11.62 -3.97 3.80
C GLU A 316 -11.53 -2.50 3.36
N ALA A 317 -10.72 -1.69 4.04
CA ALA A 317 -10.50 -0.29 3.68
C ALA A 317 -10.00 -0.13 2.23
N ALA A 318 -9.18 -1.05 1.71
CA ALA A 318 -8.72 -1.02 0.34
C ALA A 318 -9.88 -1.23 -0.65
N SER A 319 -10.78 -2.16 -0.34
CA SER A 319 -11.99 -2.43 -1.14
C SER A 319 -12.92 -1.22 -1.16
N GLN A 320 -13.22 -0.66 0.01
CA GLN A 320 -14.08 0.52 0.15
C GLN A 320 -13.53 1.74 -0.60
N GLU A 321 -12.23 2.01 -0.51
CA GLU A 321 -11.62 3.13 -1.22
C GLU A 321 -11.58 2.91 -2.74
N LEU A 322 -11.32 1.69 -3.22
CA LEU A 322 -11.38 1.39 -4.66
C LEU A 322 -12.81 1.59 -5.21
N GLU A 323 -13.84 1.15 -4.47
CA GLU A 323 -15.24 1.37 -4.83
C GLU A 323 -15.61 2.86 -4.81
N ARG A 324 -15.15 3.61 -3.80
CA ARG A 324 -15.32 5.07 -3.74
C ARG A 324 -14.68 5.78 -4.93
N LEU A 325 -13.44 5.43 -5.29
CA LEU A 325 -12.74 6.00 -6.44
C LEU A 325 -13.43 5.67 -7.77
N LEU A 326 -13.99 4.46 -7.91
CA LEU A 326 -14.80 4.05 -9.07
C LEU A 326 -16.08 4.86 -9.21
N ALA A 327 -16.70 5.27 -8.10
CA ALA A 327 -17.91 6.09 -8.11
C ALA A 327 -17.65 7.55 -8.54
N LEU A 328 -16.39 8.02 -8.57
CA LEU A 328 -16.06 9.39 -8.96
C LEU A 328 -16.09 9.56 -10.49
N PRO A 329 -16.94 10.45 -11.04
CA PRO A 329 -16.99 10.70 -12.48
C PRO A 329 -15.72 11.35 -13.02
N SER A 330 -15.02 12.14 -12.20
CA SER A 330 -13.75 12.79 -12.56
C SER A 330 -12.63 11.79 -12.86
N LEU A 331 -12.77 10.53 -12.42
CA LEU A 331 -11.80 9.46 -12.64
C LEU A 331 -12.19 8.54 -13.80
N ALA A 332 -13.12 8.94 -14.67
CA ALA A 332 -13.63 8.12 -15.78
C ALA A 332 -12.52 7.45 -16.63
N GLN A 333 -11.48 8.21 -16.99
CA GLN A 333 -10.33 7.68 -17.73
C GLN A 333 -9.58 6.54 -16.99
N TRP A 334 -9.61 6.54 -15.65
CA TRP A 334 -8.97 5.55 -14.78
C TRP A 334 -9.87 4.36 -14.41
N HIS A 335 -11.16 4.39 -14.76
CA HIS A 335 -12.12 3.35 -14.33
C HIS A 335 -11.71 1.95 -14.74
N ASN A 336 -11.14 1.75 -15.94
CA ASN A 336 -10.69 0.43 -16.38
C ASN A 336 -9.58 -0.12 -15.46
N VAL A 337 -8.61 0.72 -15.08
CA VAL A 337 -7.52 0.34 -14.17
C VAL A 337 -8.06 0.07 -12.76
N LEU A 338 -9.00 0.90 -12.28
CA LEU A 338 -9.61 0.71 -10.97
C LEU A 338 -10.48 -0.56 -10.90
N ARG A 339 -11.21 -0.92 -11.95
CA ARG A 339 -11.96 -2.20 -12.01
C ARG A 339 -11.02 -3.40 -11.95
N GLY A 340 -9.90 -3.33 -12.68
CA GLY A 340 -8.84 -4.35 -12.61
C GLY A 340 -8.30 -4.50 -11.18
N ALA A 341 -7.91 -3.39 -10.55
CA ALA A 341 -7.42 -3.40 -9.18
C ALA A 341 -8.46 -3.90 -8.16
N LEU A 342 -9.74 -3.57 -8.31
CA LEU A 342 -10.80 -4.09 -7.45
C LEU A 342 -10.98 -5.61 -7.60
N HIS A 343 -10.81 -6.14 -8.82
CA HIS A 343 -10.81 -7.58 -9.05
C HIS A 343 -9.61 -8.25 -8.35
N ASP A 344 -8.41 -7.70 -8.51
CA ASP A 344 -7.20 -8.17 -7.84
C ASP A 344 -7.34 -8.13 -6.31
N GLN A 345 -7.97 -7.08 -5.78
CA GLN A 345 -8.25 -6.90 -4.36
C GLN A 345 -9.15 -8.00 -3.83
N ARG A 346 -10.20 -8.36 -4.57
CA ARG A 346 -11.08 -9.48 -4.21
C ARG A 346 -10.34 -10.82 -4.24
N ILE A 347 -9.37 -11.01 -5.15
CA ILE A 347 -8.50 -12.19 -5.14
C ILE A 347 -7.59 -12.18 -3.91
N ALA A 348 -6.92 -11.07 -3.64
CA ALA A 348 -5.99 -10.92 -2.51
C ALA A 348 -6.69 -11.15 -1.17
N ARG A 349 -7.89 -10.56 -0.98
CA ARG A 349 -8.72 -10.78 0.21
C ARG A 349 -9.11 -12.25 0.35
N ARG A 350 -9.63 -12.88 -0.72
CA ARG A 350 -9.97 -14.31 -0.70
C ARG A 350 -8.79 -15.20 -0.32
N LYS A 351 -7.60 -14.93 -0.88
CA LYS A 351 -6.37 -15.66 -0.52
C LYS A 351 -5.97 -15.45 0.94
N ALA A 352 -6.08 -14.23 1.45
CA ALA A 352 -5.73 -13.91 2.83
C ALA A 352 -6.72 -14.47 3.85
N THR A 353 -8.01 -14.57 3.50
CA THR A 353 -9.05 -15.15 4.36
C THR A 353 -9.22 -16.65 4.15
N PHE A 354 -8.55 -17.25 3.16
CA PHE A 354 -8.63 -18.68 2.89
C PHE A 354 -8.03 -19.49 4.03
N ARG A 355 -8.87 -20.29 4.71
CA ARG A 355 -8.44 -21.25 5.72
C ARG A 355 -8.35 -22.65 5.09
N ARG A 356 -7.20 -23.29 5.23
CA ARG A 356 -7.01 -24.68 4.81
C ARG A 356 -7.65 -25.59 5.86
N LEU A 357 -8.58 -26.44 5.43
CA LEU A 357 -9.22 -27.41 6.33
C LEU A 357 -8.21 -28.47 6.77
N GLY A 358 -8.21 -28.80 8.06
CA GLY A 358 -7.46 -29.94 8.59
C GLY A 358 -8.10 -31.27 8.16
N VAL A 359 -7.30 -32.35 8.12
CA VAL A 359 -7.79 -33.69 7.72
C VAL A 359 -8.96 -34.16 8.58
N GLU A 360 -8.92 -33.88 9.89
CA GLU A 360 -10.03 -34.22 10.80
C GLU A 360 -11.31 -33.41 10.55
N GLU A 361 -11.18 -32.15 10.16
CA GLU A 361 -12.32 -31.30 9.81
C GLU A 361 -12.99 -31.85 8.54
N VAL A 362 -12.20 -32.28 7.55
CA VAL A 362 -12.69 -32.96 6.34
C VAL A 362 -13.38 -34.29 6.69
N SER A 363 -12.79 -35.10 7.57
CA SER A 363 -13.41 -36.37 7.99
C SER A 363 -14.73 -36.18 8.74
N ARG A 364 -14.85 -35.13 9.58
CA ARG A 364 -16.10 -34.81 10.28
C ARG A 364 -17.19 -34.32 9.32
N THR A 365 -16.84 -33.48 8.34
CA THR A 365 -17.78 -33.06 7.28
C THR A 365 -18.28 -34.26 6.48
N LEU A 366 -17.38 -35.17 6.05
CA LEU A 366 -17.76 -36.37 5.28
C LEU A 366 -18.64 -37.35 6.08
N ALA A 367 -18.57 -37.31 7.41
CA ALA A 367 -19.42 -38.10 8.30
C ALA A 367 -20.77 -37.42 8.64
N ASN A 368 -21.11 -36.29 8.00
CA ASN A 368 -22.29 -35.46 8.30
C ASN A 368 -22.36 -35.00 9.77
N LEU A 369 -21.19 -34.73 10.38
CA LEU A 369 -21.10 -34.25 11.75
C LEU A 369 -20.99 -32.71 11.78
N GLN A 370 -19.84 -32.18 12.17
CA GLN A 370 -19.61 -30.74 12.28
C GLN A 370 -19.16 -30.15 10.94
N PRO A 371 -19.67 -28.97 10.54
CA PRO A 371 -19.26 -28.30 9.31
C PRO A 371 -17.83 -27.76 9.45
N ALA A 372 -17.05 -27.86 8.38
CA ALA A 372 -15.68 -27.35 8.32
C ALA A 372 -15.58 -25.99 7.61
N SER A 373 -16.58 -25.65 6.80
CA SER A 373 -16.66 -24.39 6.05
C SER A 373 -18.08 -23.80 6.05
N VAL A 374 -18.22 -22.56 5.56
CA VAL A 374 -19.54 -21.93 5.41
C VAL A 374 -20.39 -22.66 4.39
N ALA A 375 -19.77 -23.18 3.32
CA ALA A 375 -20.46 -24.00 2.33
C ALA A 375 -21.00 -25.30 2.94
N ASP A 376 -20.22 -25.96 3.82
CA ASP A 376 -20.66 -27.15 4.54
C ASP A 376 -21.82 -26.82 5.49
N LEU A 377 -21.72 -25.70 6.22
CA LEU A 377 -22.79 -25.26 7.11
C LEU A 377 -24.07 -24.96 6.33
N ALA A 378 -23.97 -24.33 5.17
CA ALA A 378 -25.11 -24.06 4.30
C ALA A 378 -25.75 -25.36 3.82
N ALA A 379 -24.95 -26.28 3.27
CA ALA A 379 -25.42 -27.57 2.80
C ALA A 379 -26.09 -28.40 3.91
N LEU A 380 -25.44 -28.54 5.06
CA LEU A 380 -25.97 -29.27 6.21
C LEU A 380 -27.28 -28.65 6.75
N THR A 381 -27.31 -27.32 6.85
CA THR A 381 -28.53 -26.60 7.28
C THR A 381 -29.65 -26.81 6.26
N PHE A 382 -29.35 -26.72 4.96
CA PHE A 382 -30.31 -26.91 3.89
C PHE A 382 -30.88 -28.33 3.85
N ASP A 383 -30.04 -29.35 4.05
CA ASP A 383 -30.49 -30.74 4.13
C ASP A 383 -31.43 -30.96 5.31
N HIS A 384 -31.11 -30.41 6.49
CA HIS A 384 -32.04 -30.46 7.63
C HIS A 384 -33.34 -29.70 7.39
N LEU A 385 -33.32 -28.57 6.67
CA LEU A 385 -34.53 -27.87 6.26
C LEU A 385 -35.38 -28.73 5.30
N ARG A 386 -34.76 -29.45 4.37
CA ARG A 386 -35.47 -30.39 3.46
C ARG A 386 -36.07 -31.56 4.23
N ASP A 387 -35.39 -32.08 5.24
CA ASP A 387 -35.94 -33.10 6.14
C ASP A 387 -37.14 -32.61 6.92
N ILE A 388 -37.05 -31.39 7.47
CA ILE A 388 -38.16 -30.75 8.16
C ILE A 388 -39.33 -30.54 7.19
N ALA A 389 -39.06 -30.04 5.98
CA ALA A 389 -40.08 -29.83 4.96
C ALA A 389 -40.83 -31.11 4.61
N ARG A 390 -40.10 -32.22 4.39
CA ARG A 390 -40.69 -33.54 4.16
C ARG A 390 -41.53 -34.01 5.34
N LYS A 391 -41.04 -33.84 6.57
CA LYS A 391 -41.79 -34.23 7.77
C LYS A 391 -43.09 -33.42 7.93
N ILE A 392 -43.05 -32.11 7.65
CA ILE A 392 -44.23 -31.24 7.71
C ILE A 392 -45.30 -31.70 6.73
N ARG A 393 -44.90 -32.06 5.50
CA ARG A 393 -45.82 -32.42 4.43
C ARG A 393 -46.30 -33.88 4.49
N ASP A 394 -45.38 -34.81 4.71
CA ASP A 394 -45.60 -36.25 4.56
C ASP A 394 -45.57 -37.02 5.89
N GLY A 395 -45.38 -36.31 7.02
CA GLY A 395 -45.33 -36.91 8.35
C GLY A 395 -46.70 -37.38 8.85
N ASN A 396 -46.69 -38.42 9.69
CA ASN A 396 -47.88 -39.00 10.31
C ASN A 396 -48.48 -38.17 11.46
N THR A 397 -47.89 -37.01 11.78
CA THR A 397 -48.20 -36.18 12.95
C THR A 397 -48.94 -34.88 12.58
N ASN A 398 -49.32 -34.72 11.30
CA ASN A 398 -49.97 -33.51 10.76
C ASN A 398 -49.22 -32.23 11.16
N ASP A 399 -47.88 -32.24 11.07
CA ASP A 399 -47.03 -31.14 11.53
C ASP A 399 -47.33 -29.81 10.80
N TYR A 400 -47.96 -29.84 9.61
CA TYR A 400 -48.45 -28.65 8.91
C TYR A 400 -49.47 -27.84 9.73
N GLU A 401 -50.23 -28.46 10.65
CA GLU A 401 -51.23 -27.77 11.47
C GLU A 401 -50.60 -26.69 12.35
N ASN A 402 -49.34 -26.87 12.75
CA ASN A 402 -48.58 -25.90 13.53
C ASN A 402 -48.36 -24.56 12.80
N TYR A 403 -48.58 -24.50 11.49
CA TYR A 403 -48.45 -23.30 10.65
C TYR A 403 -49.79 -22.61 10.36
N TRP A 404 -50.90 -23.12 10.90
CA TRP A 404 -52.25 -22.57 10.73
C TRP A 404 -52.87 -22.15 12.06
N SER A 405 -53.77 -21.16 12.00
CA SER A 405 -54.60 -20.71 13.12
C SER A 405 -56.02 -21.24 12.99
N TYR A 406 -56.62 -21.59 14.13
CA TYR A 406 -58.04 -21.95 14.20
C TYR A 406 -58.95 -20.73 13.99
N GLY A 407 -60.08 -20.95 13.31
CA GLY A 407 -61.12 -19.94 13.16
C GLY A 407 -61.82 -19.60 14.49
N VAL A 408 -62.26 -18.36 14.64
CA VAL A 408 -63.00 -17.92 15.85
C VAL A 408 -64.34 -18.67 15.90
N GLY A 409 -64.50 -19.56 16.88
CA GLY A 409 -65.75 -20.30 17.13
C GLY A 409 -65.86 -21.69 16.48
N ASN A 410 -64.91 -22.12 15.65
CA ASN A 410 -64.88 -23.47 15.06
C ASN A 410 -63.49 -24.11 15.18
N LYS A 411 -63.41 -25.41 15.49
CA LYS A 411 -62.16 -26.20 15.54
C LYS A 411 -61.55 -26.49 14.15
N LYS A 412 -61.73 -25.59 13.16
CA LYS A 412 -61.19 -25.73 11.81
C LYS A 412 -60.03 -24.75 11.59
N LEU A 413 -58.98 -25.22 10.92
CA LEU A 413 -57.86 -24.40 10.50
C LEU A 413 -58.29 -23.52 9.30
N GLU A 414 -58.19 -22.20 9.43
CA GLU A 414 -58.72 -21.28 8.42
C GLU A 414 -57.67 -20.32 7.84
N ARG A 415 -56.68 -19.91 8.64
CA ARG A 415 -55.72 -18.87 8.22
C ARG A 415 -54.27 -19.30 8.49
N PRO A 416 -53.34 -19.12 7.55
CA PRO A 416 -51.92 -19.26 7.81
C PRO A 416 -51.49 -18.33 8.95
N LYS A 417 -50.59 -18.80 9.81
CA LYS A 417 -50.02 -17.97 10.87
C LYS A 417 -49.20 -16.79 10.28
N PRO A 418 -48.99 -15.72 11.07
CA PRO A 418 -48.01 -14.68 10.76
C PRO A 418 -46.62 -15.26 10.45
N GLU A 419 -45.86 -14.60 9.59
CA GLU A 419 -44.53 -15.07 9.14
C GLU A 419 -43.57 -15.31 10.31
N ASN A 420 -43.56 -14.40 11.29
CA ASN A 420 -42.75 -14.52 12.51
C ASN A 420 -43.11 -15.76 13.35
N ASP A 421 -44.39 -16.15 13.39
CA ASP A 421 -44.83 -17.31 14.15
C ASP A 421 -44.42 -18.59 13.42
N CYS A 422 -44.57 -18.63 12.09
CA CYS A 422 -44.07 -19.73 11.25
C CYS A 422 -42.55 -19.89 11.38
N ARG A 423 -41.80 -18.79 11.39
CA ARG A 423 -40.35 -18.78 11.66
C ARG A 423 -40.05 -19.42 13.01
N ASN A 424 -40.74 -19.01 14.08
CA ASN A 424 -40.47 -19.55 15.43
C ASN A 424 -40.70 -21.07 15.49
N VAL A 425 -41.77 -21.56 14.86
CA VAL A 425 -42.06 -23.01 14.77
C VAL A 425 -40.94 -23.75 14.02
N LEU A 426 -40.51 -23.22 12.88
CA LEU A 426 -39.40 -23.78 12.11
C LEU A 426 -38.09 -23.75 12.91
N LEU A 427 -37.80 -22.63 13.56
CA LEU A 427 -36.58 -22.41 14.34
C LEU A 427 -36.45 -23.45 15.47
N SER A 428 -37.51 -23.71 16.23
CA SER A 428 -37.48 -24.75 17.27
C SER A 428 -37.18 -26.14 16.70
N SER A 429 -37.74 -26.47 15.54
CA SER A 429 -37.47 -27.74 14.85
C SER A 429 -36.04 -27.82 14.33
N LEU A 430 -35.50 -26.70 13.84
CA LEU A 430 -34.15 -26.58 13.33
C LEU A 430 -33.12 -26.68 14.47
N GLN A 431 -33.35 -26.01 15.60
CA GLN A 431 -32.52 -26.11 16.81
C GLN A 431 -32.42 -27.55 17.31
N MET A 432 -33.53 -28.30 17.34
CA MET A 432 -33.52 -29.70 17.75
C MET A 432 -32.58 -30.58 16.92
N ARG A 433 -32.38 -30.25 15.64
CA ARG A 433 -31.48 -30.97 14.73
C ARG A 433 -30.03 -30.46 14.77
N LEU A 434 -29.85 -29.15 14.90
CA LEU A 434 -28.54 -28.49 14.78
C LEU A 434 -27.77 -28.44 16.10
N SER A 435 -28.44 -28.27 17.25
CA SER A 435 -27.76 -28.16 18.55
C SER A 435 -26.91 -29.39 18.92
N PRO A 436 -27.31 -30.64 18.63
CA PRO A 436 -26.44 -31.81 18.85
C PRO A 436 -25.13 -31.78 18.07
N LEU A 437 -25.07 -31.03 16.97
CA LEU A 437 -23.87 -30.84 16.15
C LEU A 437 -23.03 -29.65 16.63
N GLY A 438 -23.43 -28.98 17.71
CA GLY A 438 -22.79 -27.75 18.19
C GLY A 438 -23.04 -26.54 17.29
N ILE A 439 -24.07 -26.60 16.44
CA ILE A 439 -24.49 -25.52 15.56
C ILE A 439 -25.61 -24.74 16.27
N ASP A 440 -25.43 -23.43 16.37
CA ASP A 440 -26.39 -22.53 17.01
C ASP A 440 -27.30 -21.89 15.96
N ALA A 441 -28.62 -21.94 16.17
CA ALA A 441 -29.60 -21.28 15.33
C ALA A 441 -30.43 -20.35 16.21
N GLN A 442 -30.43 -19.06 15.90
CA GLN A 442 -31.06 -18.04 16.72
C GLN A 442 -32.01 -17.15 15.89
N PRO A 443 -33.12 -16.68 16.50
CA PRO A 443 -33.88 -15.57 15.93
C PRO A 443 -33.10 -14.28 16.16
N GLU A 444 -33.14 -13.33 15.25
CA GLU A 444 -32.48 -12.06 15.52
C GLU A 444 -33.28 -11.18 16.49
N GLY A 445 -32.59 -10.68 17.53
CA GLY A 445 -33.14 -9.77 18.52
C GLY A 445 -33.21 -8.33 18.01
N ASN A 446 -34.24 -7.61 18.48
CA ASN A 446 -34.41 -6.16 18.25
C ASN A 446 -33.29 -5.35 18.92
N TYR A 447 -32.12 -5.26 18.30
CA TYR A 447 -31.15 -4.22 18.62
C TYR A 447 -31.17 -3.16 17.52
N ALA A 448 -31.20 -1.91 17.97
CA ALA A 448 -31.23 -0.72 17.13
C ALA A 448 -30.15 -0.77 16.04
N ASP A 449 -30.56 -0.51 14.80
CA ASP A 449 -29.72 -0.33 13.61
C ASP A 449 -28.98 -1.55 13.01
N ASN A 450 -29.74 -2.56 12.56
CA ASN A 450 -29.51 -3.17 11.22
C ASN A 450 -30.59 -4.21 10.86
N LYS A 451 -31.22 -4.06 9.68
CA LYS A 451 -32.12 -5.08 9.11
C LYS A 451 -31.31 -6.31 8.69
N ARG A 452 -31.27 -7.33 9.54
CA ARG A 452 -30.59 -8.60 9.30
C ARG A 452 -31.61 -9.74 9.06
N ALA A 453 -31.17 -10.99 8.85
CA ALA A 453 -31.98 -12.10 8.30
C ALA A 453 -32.89 -12.76 9.36
N ASP A 454 -33.95 -13.44 8.92
CA ASP A 454 -34.95 -14.00 9.84
C ASP A 454 -34.39 -15.03 10.82
N ILE A 455 -33.49 -15.90 10.37
CA ILE A 455 -32.74 -16.83 11.23
C ILE A 455 -31.25 -16.73 10.89
N ARG A 456 -30.41 -16.73 11.93
CA ARG A 456 -28.96 -16.87 11.78
C ARG A 456 -28.51 -18.23 12.31
N VAL A 457 -27.87 -19.02 11.45
CA VAL A 457 -27.25 -20.29 11.83
C VAL A 457 -25.74 -20.09 11.92
N SER A 458 -25.09 -20.50 13.00
CA SER A 458 -23.67 -20.23 13.23
C SER A 458 -22.94 -21.39 13.89
N PHE A 459 -21.64 -21.49 13.61
CA PHE A 459 -20.78 -22.53 14.16
C PHE A 459 -19.39 -21.95 14.47
N GLY A 460 -18.81 -22.31 15.62
CA GLY A 460 -17.46 -21.87 16.03
C GLY A 460 -17.38 -20.57 16.84
N GLY A 461 -18.51 -20.00 17.28
CA GLY A 461 -18.55 -18.85 18.20
C GLY A 461 -17.99 -17.54 17.60
N ALA A 462 -17.26 -16.76 18.40
CA ALA A 462 -16.77 -15.42 18.02
C ALA A 462 -15.77 -15.40 16.84
N SER A 463 -15.12 -16.53 16.56
CA SER A 463 -14.21 -16.72 15.42
C SER A 463 -14.78 -17.71 14.39
N GLY A 464 -16.08 -17.99 14.50
CA GLY A 464 -16.80 -18.92 13.66
C GLY A 464 -17.35 -18.31 12.38
N PHE A 465 -18.13 -19.11 11.66
CA PHE A 465 -18.84 -18.70 10.45
C PHE A 465 -20.35 -18.90 10.63
N ASN A 466 -21.13 -18.28 9.74
CA ASN A 466 -22.57 -18.29 9.85
C ASN A 466 -23.28 -18.29 8.49
N VAL A 467 -24.49 -18.84 8.43
CA VAL A 467 -25.35 -18.87 7.25
C VAL A 467 -26.68 -18.21 7.62
N PRO A 468 -26.97 -17.04 7.06
CA PRO A 468 -28.28 -16.42 7.19
C PRO A 468 -29.38 -17.16 6.41
N ILE A 469 -30.58 -17.19 6.98
CA ILE A 469 -31.80 -17.69 6.35
C ILE A 469 -32.81 -16.54 6.30
N GLU A 470 -33.26 -16.19 5.10
CA GLU A 470 -34.34 -15.24 4.89
C GLU A 470 -35.61 -15.97 4.51
N ILE A 471 -36.68 -15.64 5.21
CA ILE A 471 -37.94 -16.35 5.18
C ILE A 471 -39.01 -15.43 4.61
N LYS A 472 -39.84 -15.97 3.73
CA LYS A 472 -41.06 -15.31 3.26
C LYS A 472 -42.24 -16.28 3.25
N LYS A 473 -43.46 -15.77 3.34
CA LYS A 473 -44.67 -16.52 2.94
C LYS A 473 -44.91 -16.39 1.44
N ASP A 474 -45.61 -17.35 0.85
CA ASP A 474 -46.08 -17.30 -0.54
C ASP A 474 -46.92 -16.06 -0.87
N THR A 475 -47.58 -15.47 0.12
CA THR A 475 -48.39 -14.25 0.00
C THR A 475 -47.60 -12.96 0.26
N HIS A 476 -46.31 -13.03 0.58
CA HIS A 476 -45.51 -11.87 0.93
C HIS A 476 -45.24 -10.97 -0.29
N ASP A 477 -45.34 -9.65 -0.10
CA ASP A 477 -45.23 -8.67 -1.19
C ASP A 477 -43.89 -8.70 -1.92
N ASP A 478 -42.81 -8.96 -1.17
CA ASP A 478 -41.44 -9.02 -1.66
C ASP A 478 -40.97 -10.42 -2.09
N LEU A 479 -41.84 -11.43 -2.17
CA LEU A 479 -41.48 -12.84 -2.46
C LEU A 479 -40.46 -12.99 -3.60
N TRP A 480 -40.66 -12.25 -4.70
CA TRP A 480 -39.83 -12.35 -5.90
C TRP A 480 -38.56 -11.48 -5.85
N SER A 481 -38.51 -10.49 -4.96
CA SER A 481 -37.40 -9.52 -4.93
C SER A 481 -36.50 -9.64 -3.70
N ALA A 482 -36.92 -10.38 -2.67
CA ALA A 482 -36.20 -10.49 -1.41
C ALA A 482 -34.82 -11.13 -1.56
N ILE A 483 -34.61 -12.05 -2.49
CA ILE A 483 -33.28 -12.63 -2.77
C ILE A 483 -32.25 -11.53 -3.09
N HIS A 484 -32.53 -10.68 -4.09
CA HIS A 484 -31.58 -9.64 -4.54
C HIS A 484 -31.62 -8.37 -3.69
N LYS A 485 -32.76 -8.03 -3.08
CA LYS A 485 -32.91 -6.78 -2.30
C LYS A 485 -32.61 -6.92 -0.82
N GLN A 486 -32.78 -8.11 -0.26
CA GLN A 486 -32.66 -8.34 1.18
C GLN A 486 -31.55 -9.34 1.46
N LEU A 487 -31.57 -10.49 0.78
CA LEU A 487 -30.72 -11.62 1.14
C LEU A 487 -29.25 -11.43 0.70
N ILE A 488 -29.00 -11.24 -0.59
CA ILE A 488 -27.64 -11.04 -1.15
C ILE A 488 -26.92 -9.84 -0.50
N PRO A 489 -27.55 -8.65 -0.36
CA PRO A 489 -26.91 -7.50 0.28
C PRO A 489 -26.49 -7.74 1.74
N LYS A 490 -27.18 -8.65 2.47
CA LYS A 490 -26.81 -9.02 3.84
C LYS A 490 -25.49 -9.80 3.87
N TYR A 491 -25.28 -10.76 2.97
CA TYR A 491 -24.05 -11.55 2.95
C TYR A 491 -22.82 -10.78 2.48
N VAL A 492 -22.97 -9.81 1.58
CA VAL A 492 -21.85 -8.94 1.17
C VAL A 492 -21.27 -8.18 2.36
N ARG A 493 -22.11 -7.90 3.36
CA ARG A 493 -21.74 -7.14 4.57
C ARG A 493 -21.33 -8.03 5.74
N ASP A 494 -21.68 -9.31 5.77
CA ASP A 494 -21.28 -10.24 6.83
C ASP A 494 -20.06 -11.07 6.40
N PRO A 495 -18.86 -10.78 6.94
CA PRO A 495 -17.65 -11.52 6.60
C PRO A 495 -17.75 -13.01 6.97
N GLY A 496 -18.55 -13.36 7.97
CA GLY A 496 -18.72 -14.74 8.43
C GLY A 496 -19.62 -15.59 7.54
N ALA A 497 -20.32 -14.99 6.57
CA ALA A 497 -21.18 -15.70 5.64
C ALA A 497 -20.49 -16.09 4.33
N GLU A 498 -19.34 -15.52 3.99
CA GLU A 498 -18.59 -15.82 2.76
C GLU A 498 -19.47 -15.83 1.48
N GLY A 499 -20.56 -15.05 1.47
CA GLY A 499 -21.53 -14.99 0.38
C GLY A 499 -22.56 -16.12 0.33
N HIS A 500 -22.57 -17.07 1.27
CA HIS A 500 -23.50 -18.20 1.34
C HIS A 500 -24.80 -17.86 2.08
N GLY A 501 -25.88 -18.52 1.66
CA GLY A 501 -27.20 -18.13 2.09
C GLY A 501 -28.35 -19.08 1.77
N ILE A 502 -29.43 -19.00 2.56
CA ILE A 502 -30.65 -19.78 2.30
C ILE A 502 -31.86 -18.84 2.17
N TYR A 503 -32.58 -18.96 1.06
CA TYR A 503 -33.89 -18.34 0.89
C TYR A 503 -34.98 -19.38 1.11
N LEU A 504 -35.86 -19.14 2.08
CA LEU A 504 -36.90 -20.07 2.47
C LEU A 504 -38.29 -19.47 2.25
N VAL A 505 -39.20 -20.25 1.68
CA VAL A 505 -40.59 -19.84 1.49
C VAL A 505 -41.56 -20.85 2.11
N PHE A 506 -42.50 -20.36 2.91
CA PHE A 506 -43.66 -21.16 3.34
C PHE A 506 -44.77 -21.07 2.30
N TRP A 507 -45.14 -22.21 1.72
CA TRP A 507 -46.20 -22.35 0.74
C TRP A 507 -47.52 -22.77 1.39
N PHE A 508 -48.59 -22.01 1.15
CA PHE A 508 -49.94 -22.24 1.70
C PHE A 508 -50.96 -22.50 0.58
N GLY A 509 -50.52 -23.03 -0.56
CA GLY A 509 -51.37 -23.33 -1.71
C GLY A 509 -51.47 -22.19 -2.74
N GLY A 510 -50.67 -21.13 -2.60
CA GLY A 510 -50.58 -20.05 -3.60
C GLY A 510 -51.82 -19.16 -3.70
N LYS A 511 -52.75 -19.26 -2.74
CA LYS A 511 -53.97 -18.43 -2.71
C LYS A 511 -53.60 -17.01 -2.28
N GLY A 512 -53.77 -16.05 -3.18
CA GLY A 512 -53.39 -14.65 -2.93
C GLY A 512 -51.92 -14.35 -3.15
N MET A 513 -51.15 -15.31 -3.67
CA MET A 513 -49.76 -15.09 -4.07
C MET A 513 -49.70 -14.16 -5.28
N LYS A 514 -48.73 -13.24 -5.28
CA LYS A 514 -48.42 -12.42 -6.45
C LYS A 514 -47.87 -13.29 -7.57
N PRO A 515 -48.42 -13.20 -8.79
CA PRO A 515 -47.92 -13.99 -9.90
C PRO A 515 -46.45 -13.61 -10.21
N PRO A 516 -45.66 -14.55 -10.73
CA PRO A 516 -44.35 -14.23 -11.32
C PRO A 516 -44.51 -13.23 -12.47
N SER A 517 -43.39 -12.63 -12.90
CA SER A 517 -43.35 -11.63 -13.97
C SER A 517 -43.90 -12.13 -15.32
N ASP A 518 -43.90 -13.45 -15.55
CA ASP A 518 -44.49 -14.08 -16.75
C ASP A 518 -46.01 -14.33 -16.64
N GLY A 519 -46.64 -13.95 -15.53
CA GLY A 519 -48.08 -14.04 -15.29
C GLY A 519 -48.61 -15.46 -15.07
N LYS A 520 -47.76 -16.50 -15.08
CA LYS A 520 -48.21 -17.89 -14.95
C LYS A 520 -48.49 -18.25 -13.50
N LYS A 521 -49.72 -18.72 -13.23
CA LYS A 521 -50.10 -19.21 -11.91
C LYS A 521 -49.39 -20.52 -11.58
N LEU A 522 -48.64 -20.54 -10.49
CA LEU A 522 -47.98 -21.73 -9.96
C LEU A 522 -48.99 -22.65 -9.26
N ARG A 523 -48.78 -23.96 -9.40
CA ARG A 523 -49.70 -25.01 -8.93
C ARG A 523 -49.16 -25.82 -7.75
N SER A 524 -47.88 -25.70 -7.44
CA SER A 524 -47.26 -26.45 -6.34
C SER A 524 -46.07 -25.70 -5.71
N ALA A 525 -45.69 -26.12 -4.51
CA ALA A 525 -44.46 -25.67 -3.83
C ALA A 525 -43.21 -25.95 -4.68
N ALA A 526 -43.15 -27.11 -5.36
CA ALA A 526 -42.03 -27.48 -6.22
C ALA A 526 -41.89 -26.55 -7.44
N GLU A 527 -43.01 -26.16 -8.06
CA GLU A 527 -42.98 -25.16 -9.15
C GLU A 527 -42.48 -23.80 -8.66
N LEU A 528 -42.86 -23.37 -7.45
CA LEU A 528 -42.35 -22.13 -6.86
C LEU A 528 -40.83 -22.21 -6.61
N GLU A 529 -40.35 -23.31 -6.05
CA GLU A 529 -38.91 -23.52 -5.79
C GLU A 529 -38.10 -23.42 -7.10
N GLU A 530 -38.54 -24.10 -8.14
CA GLU A 530 -37.87 -24.10 -9.45
C GLU A 530 -37.86 -22.70 -10.06
N ARG A 531 -38.97 -21.96 -10.00
CA ARG A 531 -39.00 -20.59 -10.52
C ARG A 531 -38.08 -19.65 -9.76
N LEU A 532 -38.01 -19.76 -8.44
CA LEU A 532 -37.07 -18.98 -7.66
C LEU A 532 -35.62 -19.34 -8.00
N ARG A 533 -35.30 -20.61 -8.29
CA ARG A 533 -33.95 -21.04 -8.71
C ARG A 533 -33.55 -20.44 -10.05
N GLN A 534 -34.48 -20.36 -11.00
CA GLN A 534 -34.26 -19.75 -12.31
C GLN A 534 -33.97 -18.24 -12.26
N MET A 535 -34.24 -17.58 -11.13
CA MET A 535 -33.90 -16.16 -10.93
C MET A 535 -32.45 -15.94 -10.53
N LEU A 536 -31.73 -17.00 -10.14
CA LEU A 536 -30.33 -16.92 -9.75
C LEU A 536 -29.43 -17.00 -10.99
N THR A 537 -28.40 -16.15 -11.02
CA THR A 537 -27.27 -16.33 -11.94
C THR A 537 -26.46 -17.57 -11.57
N THR A 538 -25.59 -18.04 -12.47
CA THR A 538 -24.72 -19.21 -12.21
C THR A 538 -23.81 -19.02 -10.99
N GLU A 539 -23.35 -17.80 -10.70
CA GLU A 539 -22.54 -17.55 -9.50
C GLU A 539 -23.40 -17.55 -8.23
N GLU A 540 -24.60 -16.96 -8.29
CA GLU A 540 -25.52 -16.93 -7.16
C GLU A 540 -26.03 -18.33 -6.81
N SER A 541 -26.30 -19.18 -7.80
CA SER A 541 -26.80 -20.55 -7.57
C SER A 541 -25.81 -21.45 -6.85
N HIS A 542 -24.51 -21.15 -6.91
CA HIS A 542 -23.48 -21.85 -6.14
C HIS A 542 -23.46 -21.46 -4.66
N ARG A 543 -24.02 -20.30 -4.29
CA ARG A 543 -23.95 -19.79 -2.91
C ARG A 543 -25.32 -19.65 -2.23
N ILE A 544 -26.38 -19.51 -3.01
CA ILE A 544 -27.75 -19.33 -2.53
C ILE A 544 -28.55 -20.62 -2.75
N GLN A 545 -29.01 -21.20 -1.67
CA GLN A 545 -29.91 -22.34 -1.69
C GLN A 545 -31.36 -21.88 -1.48
N ILE A 546 -32.30 -22.53 -2.17
CA ILE A 546 -33.72 -22.18 -2.12
C ILE A 546 -34.50 -23.36 -1.55
N CYS A 547 -35.25 -23.11 -0.48
CA CYS A 547 -36.07 -24.11 0.19
C CYS A 547 -37.52 -23.65 0.19
N VAL A 548 -38.44 -24.45 -0.37
CA VAL A 548 -39.88 -24.19 -0.23
C VAL A 548 -40.48 -25.28 0.66
N ILE A 549 -41.13 -24.87 1.74
CA ILE A 549 -41.81 -25.76 2.68
C ILE A 549 -43.31 -25.73 2.36
N ASP A 550 -43.86 -26.87 1.97
CA ASP A 550 -45.29 -27.02 1.71
C ASP A 550 -46.08 -27.19 3.01
N CYS A 551 -46.72 -26.11 3.45
CA CYS A 551 -47.60 -26.05 4.59
C CYS A 551 -49.08 -26.04 4.18
N ALA A 552 -49.43 -26.31 2.92
CA ALA A 552 -50.82 -26.28 2.48
C ALA A 552 -51.64 -27.38 3.16
N LEU A 553 -52.89 -27.08 3.51
CA LEU A 553 -53.82 -28.10 4.02
C LEU A 553 -53.96 -29.23 2.98
N PRO A 554 -53.93 -30.50 3.39
CA PRO A 554 -54.22 -31.62 2.50
C PRO A 554 -55.58 -31.44 1.84
N THR A 555 -55.64 -31.63 0.52
CA THR A 555 -56.87 -31.64 -0.27
C THR A 555 -57.56 -32.99 -0.25
#